data_AF-A0A7K9NQW5-F1
#
_entry.id   AF-A0A7K9NQW5-F1
#
_cell.length_a   1.000
_cell.length_b   1.000
_cell.length_c   1.000
_cell.angle_alpha   90.00
_cell.angle_beta   90.00
_cell.angle_gamma   90.00
#
_symmetry.space_group_name_H-M   'P 1'
#
loop_
_entity.id
_entity.type
_entity.pdbx_description
1 polymer ?
#
loop_
_entity_poly.entity_id
_entity_poly.type
_entity_poly.pdbx_seq_one_letter_code
_entity_poly.pdbx_strand_id
1 'polypeptide(L)' 'QCYDDLRGCFHGNVTLRMGNLTLWREVRGCVRHGGCTQESRGDDAVTLSGSCCDGDLCNVNLANK' A
#
# COMPACT_ATOMS: atom_id res chain seq x y z
N GLN A 1 -4.02 15.74 0.21
CA GLN A 1 -4.65 15.96 -1.12
C GLN A 1 -3.77 15.30 -2.15
N CYS A 2 -4.35 14.51 -3.06
CA CYS A 2 -3.63 13.91 -4.18
C CYS A 2 -3.50 14.93 -5.32
N TYR A 3 -2.48 14.78 -6.17
CA TYR A 3 -2.19 15.70 -7.28
C TYR A 3 -2.12 14.95 -8.61
N ASP A 4 -2.26 15.69 -9.72
CA ASP A 4 -2.15 15.19 -11.09
C ASP A 4 -3.08 13.99 -11.41
N ASP A 5 -2.50 12.87 -11.86
CA ASP A 5 -3.20 11.65 -12.24
C ASP A 5 -3.39 10.67 -11.07
N LEU A 6 -2.98 11.04 -9.85
CA LEU A 6 -3.12 10.22 -8.65
C LEU A 6 -4.54 10.36 -8.09
N ARG A 7 -5.47 9.55 -8.60
CA ARG A 7 -6.90 9.62 -8.26
C ARG A 7 -7.37 8.58 -7.24
N GLY A 8 -6.59 7.54 -7.01
CA GLY A 8 -6.88 6.50 -6.02
C GLY A 8 -6.08 6.67 -4.74
N CYS A 9 -6.46 5.95 -3.70
CA CYS A 9 -5.71 5.84 -2.46
C CYS A 9 -5.18 4.42 -2.27
N PHE A 10 -4.05 4.29 -1.58
CA PHE A 10 -3.41 3.02 -1.19
C PHE A 10 -3.29 2.93 0.32
N HIS A 11 -3.46 1.74 0.86
CA HIS A 11 -3.11 1.39 2.24
C HIS A 11 -2.55 -0.03 2.26
N GLY A 12 -1.35 -0.16 2.79
CA GLY A 12 -0.63 -1.40 2.91
C GLY A 12 0.53 -1.31 3.90
N ASN A 13 1.42 -2.30 3.85
CA ASN A 13 2.62 -2.38 4.69
C ASN A 13 3.85 -2.64 3.83
N VAL A 14 4.96 -1.98 4.16
CA VAL A 14 6.28 -2.38 3.71
C VAL A 14 6.90 -3.31 4.74
N THR A 15 7.47 -4.42 4.29
CA THR A 15 8.20 -5.39 5.09
C THR A 15 9.64 -5.46 4.60
N LEU A 16 10.60 -5.28 5.50
CA LEU A 16 12.03 -5.46 5.24
C LEU A 16 12.55 -6.65 6.03
N ARG A 17 13.32 -7.53 5.36
CA ARG A 17 14.01 -8.67 5.96
C ARG A 17 15.52 -8.48 5.86
N MET A 18 16.22 -8.58 6.98
CA MET A 18 17.68 -8.50 7.06
C MET A 18 18.21 -9.55 8.04
N GLY A 19 18.74 -10.65 7.50
CA GLY A 19 19.10 -11.83 8.29
C GLY A 19 17.88 -12.40 9.02
N ASN A 20 17.92 -12.43 10.35
CA ASN A 20 16.82 -12.89 11.20
C ASN A 20 15.88 -11.76 11.68
N LEU A 21 16.11 -10.51 11.26
CA LEU A 21 15.27 -9.38 11.62
C LEU A 21 14.23 -9.12 10.53
N THR A 22 12.98 -8.97 10.94
CA THR A 22 11.88 -8.51 10.09
C THR A 22 11.34 -7.21 10.65
N LEU A 23 11.36 -6.15 9.86
CA LEU A 23 10.79 -4.84 10.18
C LEU A 23 9.60 -4.59 9.27
N TRP A 24 8.53 -4.02 9.82
CA TRP A 24 7.38 -3.63 9.02
C TRP A 24 6.86 -2.25 9.42
N ARG A 25 6.34 -1.53 8.44
CA ARG A 25 5.71 -0.22 8.62
C ARG A 25 4.51 -0.07 7.70
N GLU A 26 3.50 0.59 8.22
CA GLU A 26 2.32 0.99 7.47
C GLU A 26 2.66 2.07 6.45
N VAL A 27 2.05 1.97 5.28
CA VAL A 27 2.20 2.90 4.16
C VAL A 27 0.81 3.28 3.66
N ARG A 28 0.53 4.58 3.62
CA ARG A 28 -0.68 5.16 3.04
C ARG A 28 -0.29 6.26 2.06
N GLY A 29 -1.00 6.36 0.94
CA GLY A 29 -0.69 7.38 -0.06
C GLY A 29 -1.66 7.40 -1.22
N CYS A 30 -1.37 8.24 -2.21
CA CYS A 30 -2.15 8.34 -3.45
C CYS A 30 -1.54 7.46 -4.54
N VAL A 31 -2.39 6.91 -5.41
CA VAL A 31 -2.01 6.04 -6.55
C VAL A 31 -2.83 6.42 -7.78
N ARG A 32 -2.40 5.97 -8.96
CA ARG A 32 -3.13 6.26 -10.22
C ARG A 32 -4.52 5.62 -10.28
N HIS A 33 -4.67 4.41 -9.73
CA HIS A 33 -5.91 3.63 -9.81
C HIS A 33 -6.30 3.07 -8.44
N GLY A 34 -7.59 3.20 -8.07
CA GLY A 34 -8.13 2.66 -6.82
C GLY A 34 -8.54 1.19 -6.85
N GLY A 35 -8.39 0.51 -7.99
CA GLY A 35 -8.90 -0.85 -8.22
C GLY A 35 -8.00 -2.01 -7.77
N CYS A 36 -6.86 -1.75 -7.15
CA CYS A 36 -5.95 -2.82 -6.73
C CYS A 36 -6.42 -3.54 -5.46
N THR A 37 -6.20 -4.86 -5.40
CA THR A 37 -6.63 -5.71 -4.27
C THR A 37 -5.52 -6.69 -3.92
N GLN A 38 -5.03 -6.64 -2.67
CA GLN A 38 -3.99 -7.53 -2.15
C GLN A 38 -2.77 -7.64 -3.07
N GLU A 39 -2.36 -6.52 -3.65
CA GLU A 39 -1.15 -6.46 -4.46
C GLU A 39 0.07 -6.65 -3.57
N SER A 40 1.07 -7.38 -4.08
CA SER A 40 2.36 -7.54 -3.44
C SER A 40 3.47 -7.33 -4.48
N ARG A 41 4.42 -6.47 -4.16
CA ARG A 41 5.54 -6.11 -5.04
C ARG A 41 6.84 -6.11 -4.26
N GLY A 42 7.92 -6.55 -4.91
CA GLY A 42 9.27 -6.54 -4.35
C GLY A 42 9.93 -7.89 -4.47
N ASP A 43 10.81 -8.18 -3.52
CA ASP A 43 11.62 -9.39 -3.44
C ASP A 43 11.68 -9.93 -2.00
N ASP A 44 12.59 -10.88 -1.76
CA ASP A 44 12.78 -11.53 -0.47
C ASP A 44 13.24 -10.57 0.63
N ALA A 45 14.00 -9.53 0.27
CA ALA A 45 14.56 -8.55 1.21
C ALA A 45 13.57 -7.42 1.49
N VAL A 46 12.80 -6.98 0.50
CA VAL A 46 11.82 -5.89 0.65
C VAL A 46 10.54 -6.21 -0.10
N THR A 47 9.42 -6.22 0.62
CA THR A 47 8.08 -6.44 0.05
C THR A 47 7.14 -5.30 0.44
N LEU A 48 6.40 -4.75 -0.52
CA LEU A 48 5.28 -3.83 -0.31
C LEU A 48 3.99 -4.57 -0.64
N SER A 49 3.06 -4.67 0.32
CA SER A 49 1.77 -5.31 0.12
C SER A 49 0.60 -4.43 0.58
N GLY A 50 -0.52 -4.46 -0.13
CA GLY A 50 -1.69 -3.68 0.25
C GLY A 50 -2.81 -3.65 -0.78
N SER A 51 -3.78 -2.77 -0.54
CA SER A 51 -4.97 -2.60 -1.39
C SER A 51 -5.18 -1.12 -1.70
N CYS A 52 -5.94 -0.87 -2.76
CA CYS A 52 -6.31 0.46 -3.20
C CYS A 52 -7.80 0.71 -3.00
N CYS A 53 -8.22 1.96 -3.06
CA CYS A 53 -9.63 2.36 -3.10
C CYS A 53 -9.80 3.67 -3.86
N ASP A 54 -11.03 3.92 -4.34
CA ASP A 54 -11.43 5.18 -4.94
C ASP A 54 -12.27 6.00 -3.94
N GLY A 55 -12.14 7.32 -3.99
CA GLY A 55 -12.80 8.25 -3.09
C GLY A 55 -11.86 8.92 -2.09
N ASP A 56 -12.24 10.11 -1.64
CA ASP A 56 -11.43 10.90 -0.73
C ASP A 56 -11.25 10.20 0.63
N LEU A 57 -10.01 10.09 1.08
CA LEU A 57 -9.63 9.48 2.36
C LEU A 57 -10.16 8.04 2.54
N CYS A 58 -10.51 7.33 1.48
CA CYS A 58 -11.09 5.98 1.56
C CYS A 58 -10.15 4.94 2.21
N ASN A 59 -8.85 5.24 2.28
CA ASN A 59 -7.80 4.34 2.76
C ASN A 59 -7.59 4.38 4.28
N VAL A 60 -8.62 4.75 5.07
CA VAL A 60 -8.57 4.72 6.54
C VAL A 60 -8.30 3.32 7.08
N ASN A 61 -8.96 2.31 6.51
CA ASN A 61 -8.76 0.90 6.84
C ASN A 61 -9.15 0.03 5.64
N LEU A 62 -8.16 -0.67 5.06
CA LEU A 62 -8.36 -1.61 3.95
C LEU A 62 -7.94 -3.05 4.31
N ALA A 63 -7.82 -3.38 5.59
CA ALA A 63 -7.32 -4.69 6.03
C ALA A 63 -8.15 -5.90 5.54
N ASN A 64 -9.43 -5.67 5.21
CA ASN A 64 -10.38 -6.72 4.76
C ASN A 64 -10.79 -6.57 3.29
N LYS A 65 -10.03 -5.82 2.49
CA LYS A 65 -10.32 -5.65 1.06
C LYS A 65 -9.67 -6.75 0.22
#